data_AF-A0AAU7RF08-F1
#
_entry.id   AF-A0AAU7RF08-F1
#
_cell.length_a   1.000
_cell.length_b   1.000
_cell.length_c   1.000
_cell.angle_alpha   90.00
_cell.angle_beta   90.00
_cell.angle_gamma   90.00
#
_symmetry.space_group_name_H-M   'P 1'
#
loop_
_entity.id
_entity.type
_entity.pdbx_description
1 polymer ?
#
loop_
_entity_poly.entity_id
_entity_poly.type
_entity_poly.pdbx_seq_one_letter_code
_entity_poly.pdbx_strand_id
1 'polypeptide(L)'
;MSLYEVDVERRGRRRTLWRWFLLHPRADYLWALILVLLWMAAALLFRQPLILEGVGPGARRTLFQTLATMAGATAGLTLTSVSMLINVLGKKSAPGQRELPLEKLTPTHRRQIGEVFLFAIPGLGLLLIASLITVVLEGDESRGLWIPEAVVFVFAFASALALLRVAWALRRVLAIATG
;
A
#
# COMPACT_ATOMS: atom_id res chain seq x y z
N MET A 1 25.67 0.84 5.88
CA MET A 1 24.73 0.65 6.99
C MET A 1 23.31 0.74 6.46
N SER A 2 22.68 -0.41 6.33
CA SER A 2 21.28 -0.53 5.93
C SER A 2 20.36 -0.15 7.10
N LEU A 3 19.24 0.56 6.88
CA LEU A 3 18.18 0.76 7.88
C LEU A 3 17.68 -0.57 8.51
N TYR A 4 17.98 -1.71 7.90
CA TYR A 4 17.71 -3.05 8.40
C TYR A 4 18.76 -3.60 9.38
N GLU A 5 19.95 -3.00 9.46
CA GLU A 5 21.09 -3.48 10.27
C GLU A 5 21.25 -2.78 11.61
N VAL A 6 20.78 -1.54 11.76
CA VAL A 6 21.06 -0.70 12.96
C VAL A 6 20.31 -1.18 14.22
N ASP A 7 19.44 -2.19 14.10
CA ASP A 7 18.61 -2.71 15.21
C ASP A 7 18.93 -4.19 15.56
N VAL A 8 20.05 -4.74 15.09
CA VAL A 8 20.33 -6.19 15.22
C VAL A 8 20.69 -6.61 16.65
N GLU A 9 21.05 -5.70 17.56
CA GLU A 9 21.66 -6.12 18.83
C GLU A 9 20.76 -6.19 20.07
N ARG A 10 19.52 -5.67 20.09
CA ARG A 10 18.73 -5.71 21.33
C ARG A 10 17.25 -6.09 21.14
N ARG A 11 16.96 -7.33 21.59
CA ARG A 11 15.69 -7.91 22.08
C ARG A 11 14.70 -8.52 21.07
N GLY A 12 14.61 -9.86 21.12
CA GLY A 12 13.35 -10.57 21.40
C GLY A 12 12.55 -11.13 20.21
N ARG A 13 12.51 -12.47 20.14
CA ARG A 13 11.75 -13.42 19.28
C ARG A 13 10.37 -13.05 18.68
N ARG A 14 9.68 -11.97 19.11
CA ARG A 14 8.37 -11.55 18.57
C ARG A 14 8.44 -10.75 17.25
N ARG A 15 9.63 -10.27 16.86
CA ARG A 15 9.82 -9.46 15.64
C ARG A 15 10.06 -10.25 14.35
N THR A 16 10.15 -11.58 14.37
CA THR A 16 10.54 -12.37 13.18
C THR A 16 9.53 -12.27 12.04
N LEU A 17 8.23 -12.31 12.35
CA LEU A 17 7.16 -12.13 11.35
C LEU A 17 7.11 -10.70 10.82
N TRP A 18 7.24 -9.70 11.68
CA TRP A 18 7.30 -8.29 11.28
C TRP A 18 8.53 -7.98 10.42
N ARG A 19 9.70 -8.52 10.78
CA ARG A 19 10.94 -8.40 10.00
C ARG A 19 10.80 -9.08 8.64
N TRP A 20 10.20 -10.26 8.60
CA TRP A 20 9.92 -10.99 7.36
C TRP A 20 8.93 -10.24 6.47
N PHE A 21 7.85 -9.69 7.04
CA PHE A 21 6.83 -8.89 6.36
C PHE A 21 7.38 -7.59 5.77
N LEU A 22 8.38 -6.97 6.41
CA LEU A 22 9.07 -5.79 5.88
C LEU A 22 10.02 -6.14 4.73
N LEU A 23 10.61 -7.35 4.75
CA LEU A 23 11.59 -7.81 3.74
C LEU A 23 10.94 -8.43 2.50
N HIS A 24 9.70 -8.92 2.60
CA HIS A 24 8.98 -9.56 1.49
C HIS A 24 7.76 -8.74 1.11
N PRO A 25 7.93 -7.68 0.30
CA PRO A 25 6.81 -6.79 -0.02
C PRO A 25 5.77 -7.47 -0.94
N ARG A 26 6.14 -8.57 -1.62
CA ARG A 26 5.18 -9.47 -2.30
C ARG A 26 4.28 -10.24 -1.33
N ALA A 27 4.63 -10.34 -0.05
CA ALA A 27 3.81 -11.02 0.95
C ALA A 27 2.51 -10.27 1.25
N ASP A 28 2.38 -8.99 0.89
CA ASP A 28 1.12 -8.25 1.05
C ASP A 28 -0.02 -8.90 0.30
N TYR A 29 0.24 -9.33 -0.93
CA TYR A 29 -0.75 -10.02 -1.75
C TYR A 29 -1.11 -11.38 -1.16
N LEU A 30 -0.14 -12.09 -0.57
CA LEU A 30 -0.38 -13.37 0.09
C LEU A 30 -1.25 -13.18 1.34
N TRP A 31 -0.93 -12.20 2.18
CA TRP A 31 -1.70 -11.89 3.39
C TRP A 31 -3.10 -11.39 3.06
N ALA A 32 -3.23 -10.54 2.04
CA ALA A 32 -4.52 -10.08 1.54
C ALA A 32 -5.36 -11.25 1.01
N LEU A 33 -4.74 -12.15 0.23
CA LEU A 33 -5.40 -13.36 -0.26
C LEU A 33 -5.88 -14.25 0.89
N ILE A 34 -5.04 -14.51 1.89
CA ILE A 34 -5.42 -15.29 3.07
C ILE A 34 -6.60 -14.64 3.80
N LEU A 35 -6.58 -13.33 4.00
CA LEU A 35 -7.66 -12.61 4.68
C LEU A 35 -8.99 -12.75 3.93
N VAL A 36 -8.97 -12.57 2.61
CA VAL A 36 -10.17 -12.72 1.76
C VAL A 36 -10.65 -14.16 1.75
N LEU A 37 -9.76 -15.15 1.65
CA LEU A 37 -10.12 -16.56 1.71
C LEU A 37 -10.73 -16.94 3.06
N LEU A 38 -10.19 -16.42 4.17
CA LEU A 38 -10.76 -16.64 5.51
C LEU A 38 -12.16 -16.03 5.63
N TRP A 39 -12.36 -14.83 5.07
CA TRP A 39 -13.69 -14.22 5.02
C TRP A 39 -14.65 -15.07 4.17
N MET A 40 -14.26 -15.48 2.97
CA MET A 40 -15.09 -16.34 2.12
C MET A 40 -15.42 -17.68 2.80
N ALA A 41 -14.43 -18.31 3.45
CA ALA A 41 -14.64 -19.55 4.19
C ALA A 41 -15.63 -19.36 5.35
N ALA A 42 -15.54 -18.24 6.07
CA ALA A 42 -16.50 -17.90 7.11
C ALA A 42 -17.89 -17.65 6.53
N ALA A 43 -18.02 -16.90 5.43
CA ALA A 43 -19.29 -16.64 4.76
C ALA A 43 -19.96 -17.94 4.31
N LEU A 44 -19.20 -18.88 3.74
CA LEU A 44 -19.68 -20.22 3.38
C LEU A 44 -20.13 -21.01 4.61
N LEU A 45 -19.36 -20.98 5.71
CA LEU A 45 -19.69 -21.70 6.94
C LEU A 45 -20.99 -21.17 7.57
N PHE A 46 -21.20 -19.85 7.54
CA PHE A 46 -22.39 -19.19 8.06
C PHE A 46 -23.54 -19.06 7.05
N ARG A 47 -23.40 -19.63 5.84
CA ARG A 47 -24.37 -19.51 4.73
C ARG A 47 -24.78 -18.07 4.42
N GLN A 48 -23.84 -17.14 4.54
CA GLN A 48 -24.03 -15.74 4.17
C GLN A 48 -23.67 -15.51 2.69
N PRO A 49 -24.27 -14.49 2.04
CA PRO A 49 -23.86 -14.10 0.68
C PRO A 49 -22.36 -13.83 0.62
N LEU A 50 -21.72 -14.24 -0.48
CA LEU A 50 -20.28 -14.08 -0.65
C LEU A 50 -19.96 -12.61 -0.93
N ILE A 51 -18.94 -12.08 -0.25
CA ILE A 51 -18.44 -10.71 -0.42
C ILE A 51 -19.57 -9.67 -0.35
N LEU A 52 -20.03 -9.14 -1.49
CA LEU A 52 -21.07 -8.12 -1.56
C LEU A 52 -22.31 -8.60 -2.34
N GLU A 53 -22.45 -9.90 -2.63
CA GLU A 53 -23.59 -10.44 -3.40
C GLU A 53 -24.97 -10.02 -2.87
N GLY A 54 -25.10 -9.85 -1.55
CA GLY A 54 -26.35 -9.44 -0.88
C GLY A 54 -26.56 -7.94 -0.78
N VAL A 55 -25.59 -7.12 -1.19
CA VAL A 55 -25.64 -5.66 -1.12
C VAL A 55 -26.28 -5.11 -2.40
N GLY A 56 -27.12 -4.07 -2.30
CA GLY A 56 -27.75 -3.48 -3.48
C GLY A 56 -26.74 -2.90 -4.49
N PRO A 57 -27.05 -2.94 -5.80
CA PRO A 57 -26.11 -2.56 -6.87
C PRO A 57 -25.62 -1.12 -6.77
N GLY A 58 -26.46 -0.20 -6.29
CA GLY A 58 -26.05 1.19 -6.05
C GLY A 58 -24.91 1.31 -5.03
N ALA A 59 -25.02 0.60 -3.90
CA ALA A 59 -24.02 0.66 -2.84
C ALA A 59 -22.70 -0.03 -3.26
N ARG A 60 -22.76 -1.14 -4.00
CA ARG A 60 -21.58 -1.83 -4.54
C ARG A 60 -20.81 -0.93 -5.52
N ARG A 61 -21.52 -0.34 -6.50
CA ARG A 61 -20.94 0.65 -7.43
C ARG A 61 -20.29 1.82 -6.72
N THR A 62 -20.98 2.43 -5.73
CA THR A 62 -20.40 3.54 -4.96
C THR A 62 -19.14 3.12 -4.23
N LEU A 63 -19.10 1.91 -3.66
CA LEU A 63 -17.90 1.39 -2.98
C LEU A 63 -16.74 1.23 -3.95
N PHE A 64 -16.94 0.59 -5.11
CA PHE A 64 -15.88 0.39 -6.10
C PHE A 64 -15.41 1.69 -6.73
N GLN A 65 -16.32 2.63 -7.00
CA GLN A 65 -15.95 3.98 -7.46
C GLN A 65 -15.13 4.72 -6.41
N THR A 66 -15.52 4.65 -5.14
CA THR A 66 -14.77 5.28 -4.04
C THR A 66 -13.37 4.68 -3.92
N LEU A 67 -13.25 3.34 -3.99
CA LEU A 67 -11.95 2.66 -3.99
C LEU A 67 -11.09 3.07 -5.19
N ALA A 68 -11.67 3.13 -6.39
CA ALA A 68 -10.99 3.59 -7.60
C ALA A 68 -10.47 5.03 -7.42
N THR A 69 -11.32 5.95 -6.95
CA THR A 69 -10.96 7.35 -6.70
C THR A 69 -9.84 7.46 -5.67
N MET A 70 -9.96 6.76 -4.54
CA MET A 70 -8.93 6.75 -3.49
C MET A 70 -7.60 6.18 -3.99
N ALA A 71 -7.65 5.07 -4.75
CA ALA A 71 -6.47 4.45 -5.32
C ALA A 71 -5.76 5.39 -6.30
N GLY A 72 -6.52 6.01 -7.22
CA GLY A 72 -6.00 6.99 -8.17
C GLY A 72 -5.40 8.21 -7.48
N ALA A 73 -6.11 8.79 -6.51
CA ALA A 73 -5.63 9.94 -5.74
C ALA A 73 -4.34 9.61 -4.97
N THR A 74 -4.30 8.47 -4.29
CA THR A 74 -3.12 8.04 -3.50
C THR A 74 -1.93 7.72 -4.41
N ALA A 75 -2.16 7.09 -5.56
CA ALA A 75 -1.13 6.84 -6.55
C ALA A 75 -0.56 8.16 -7.11
N GLY A 76 -1.43 9.12 -7.44
CA GLY A 76 -1.05 10.45 -7.89
C GLY A 76 -0.20 11.19 -6.83
N LEU A 77 -0.66 11.23 -5.58
CA LEU A 77 0.10 11.83 -4.47
C LEU A 77 1.48 11.16 -4.28
N THR A 78 1.53 9.83 -4.42
CA THR A 78 2.78 9.07 -4.32
C THR A 78 3.74 9.44 -5.45
N LEU A 79 3.25 9.51 -6.69
CA LEU A 79 4.04 9.92 -7.85
C LEU A 79 4.55 11.35 -7.73
N THR A 80 3.69 12.30 -7.32
CA THR A 80 4.07 13.70 -7.10
C THR A 80 5.14 13.80 -6.00
N SER A 81 4.99 13.06 -4.90
CA SER A 81 5.96 13.05 -3.81
C SER A 81 7.32 12.51 -4.24
N VAL A 82 7.34 11.40 -4.98
CA VAL A 82 8.57 10.81 -5.54
C VAL A 82 9.21 11.76 -6.56
N SER A 83 8.42 12.39 -7.43
CA SER A 83 8.90 13.36 -8.41
C SER A 83 9.52 14.58 -7.73
N MET A 84 8.85 15.14 -6.71
CA MET A 84 9.37 16.25 -5.92
C MET A 84 10.65 15.85 -5.19
N LEU A 85 10.70 14.64 -4.62
CA LEU A 85 11.92 14.10 -4.00
C LEU A 85 13.05 14.06 -5.03
N ILE A 86 12.86 13.44 -6.20
CA ILE A 86 13.89 13.37 -7.24
C ILE A 86 14.32 14.77 -7.69
N ASN A 87 13.38 15.69 -7.90
CA ASN A 87 13.66 17.05 -8.35
C ASN A 87 14.43 17.88 -7.31
N VAL A 88 14.04 17.80 -6.02
CA VAL A 88 14.74 18.47 -4.91
C VAL A 88 16.12 17.86 -4.69
N LEU A 89 16.26 16.54 -4.85
CA LEU A 89 17.53 15.83 -4.73
C LEU A 89 18.47 16.07 -5.91
N GLY A 90 17.93 16.31 -7.11
CA GLY A 90 18.69 16.64 -8.31
C GLY A 90 19.27 18.06 -8.30
N LYS A 91 18.72 18.95 -7.48
CA LYS A 91 19.26 20.30 -7.27
C LYS A 91 20.41 20.24 -6.26
N LYS A 92 21.66 20.29 -6.75
CA LYS A 92 22.82 20.58 -5.88
C LYS A 92 22.69 22.00 -5.32
N SER A 93 22.86 22.14 -4.01
CA SER A 93 22.99 23.43 -3.32
C SER A 93 24.12 24.24 -3.99
N ALA A 94 23.87 25.52 -4.30
CA ALA A 94 24.92 26.44 -4.75
C ALA A 94 25.94 26.65 -3.61
N PRO A 95 27.24 26.88 -3.91
CA PRO A 95 28.25 27.01 -2.86
C PRO A 95 27.93 28.24 -1.99
N GLY A 96 27.70 28.04 -0.69
CA GLY A 96 27.50 29.11 0.28
C GLY A 96 26.08 29.30 0.84
N GLN A 97 25.08 28.48 0.48
CA GLN A 97 23.78 28.48 1.15
C GLN A 97 23.68 27.38 2.23
N ARG A 98 22.96 27.71 3.30
CA ARG A 98 22.66 26.84 4.44
C ARG A 98 22.21 25.47 3.94
N GLU A 99 22.96 24.43 4.33
CA GLU A 99 22.66 23.04 4.03
C GLU A 99 21.17 22.76 4.25
N LEU A 100 20.46 22.31 3.20
CA LEU A 100 19.08 21.89 3.38
C LEU A 100 19.07 20.77 4.43
N PRO A 101 18.13 20.74 5.40
CA PRO A 101 18.07 19.71 6.44
C PRO A 101 18.05 18.26 5.89
N LEU A 102 17.81 18.10 4.59
CA LEU A 102 17.94 16.86 3.83
C LEU A 102 19.39 16.40 3.60
N GLU A 103 20.42 17.25 3.61
CA GLU A 103 21.85 16.84 3.47
C GLU A 103 22.33 15.95 4.62
N LYS A 104 21.68 16.00 5.79
CA LYS A 104 21.91 15.06 6.91
C LYS A 104 21.40 13.64 6.62
N LEU A 105 20.48 13.46 5.66
CA LEU A 105 20.01 12.14 5.22
C LEU A 105 20.97 11.58 4.17
N THR A 106 21.77 10.59 4.58
CA THR A 106 22.67 9.82 3.70
C THR A 106 21.94 9.32 2.44
N PRO A 107 22.62 9.24 1.27
CA PRO A 107 22.03 8.82 0.00
C PRO A 107 21.33 7.44 0.05
N THR A 108 21.72 6.59 1.00
CA THR A 108 21.08 5.30 1.31
C THR A 108 19.65 5.45 1.85
N HIS A 109 19.38 6.42 2.73
CA HIS A 109 18.03 6.67 3.26
C HIS A 109 17.08 7.17 2.17
N ARG A 110 17.57 8.03 1.27
CA ARG A 110 16.80 8.58 0.14
C ARG A 110 16.37 7.48 -0.85
N ARG A 111 17.29 6.58 -1.19
CA ARG A 111 17.02 5.44 -2.07
C ARG A 111 16.01 4.47 -1.46
N GLN A 112 16.11 4.22 -0.15
CA GLN A 112 15.18 3.35 0.57
C GLN A 112 13.77 3.92 0.67
N ILE A 113 13.61 5.23 0.86
CA ILE A 113 12.29 5.90 0.83
C ILE A 113 11.69 5.76 -0.57
N GLY A 114 12.46 6.07 -1.62
CA GLY A 114 12.03 5.92 -3.01
C GLY A 114 11.58 4.49 -3.34
N GLU A 115 12.33 3.47 -2.94
CA GLU A 115 11.99 2.05 -3.17
C GLU A 115 10.70 1.64 -2.46
N VAL A 116 10.48 2.09 -1.22
CA VAL A 116 9.26 1.78 -0.45
C VAL A 116 8.02 2.43 -1.06
N PHE A 117 8.12 3.67 -1.53
CA PHE A 117 7.01 4.34 -2.23
C PHE A 117 6.73 3.75 -3.61
N LEU A 118 7.77 3.47 -4.40
CA LEU A 118 7.63 2.87 -5.73
C LEU A 118 6.98 1.48 -5.66
N PHE A 119 7.16 0.76 -4.54
CA PHE A 119 6.51 -0.55 -4.36
C PHE A 119 4.99 -0.45 -4.14
N ALA A 120 4.48 0.64 -3.58
CA ALA A 120 3.04 0.80 -3.35
C ALA A 120 2.26 1.13 -4.63
N ILE A 121 2.92 1.76 -5.62
CA ILE A 121 2.29 2.23 -6.87
C ILE A 121 1.65 1.08 -7.67
N PRO A 122 2.34 -0.05 -7.96
CA PRO A 122 1.72 -1.16 -8.68
C PRO A 122 0.44 -1.68 -8.00
N GLY A 123 0.43 -1.79 -6.67
CA GLY A 123 -0.75 -2.25 -5.94
C GLY A 123 -1.94 -1.29 -6.08
N LEU A 124 -1.70 0.01 -5.93
CA LEU A 124 -2.72 1.04 -6.13
C LEU A 124 -3.23 1.08 -7.58
N GLY A 125 -2.34 0.89 -8.56
CA GLY A 125 -2.71 0.79 -9.97
C GLY A 125 -3.58 -0.44 -10.26
N LEU A 126 -3.23 -1.60 -9.70
CA LEU A 126 -4.04 -2.83 -9.83
C LEU A 126 -5.40 -2.67 -9.14
N LEU A 127 -5.45 -2.05 -7.96
CA LEU A 127 -6.71 -1.75 -7.28
C LEU A 127 -7.61 -0.83 -8.12
N LEU A 128 -7.04 0.22 -8.70
CA LEU A 128 -7.75 1.13 -9.61
C LEU A 128 -8.35 0.36 -10.80
N ILE A 129 -7.52 -0.39 -11.52
CA ILE A 129 -7.93 -1.14 -12.71
C ILE A 129 -9.00 -2.18 -12.35
N ALA A 130 -8.78 -2.97 -11.30
CA ALA A 130 -9.74 -3.99 -10.85
C ALA A 130 -11.07 -3.37 -10.42
N SER A 131 -11.05 -2.23 -9.72
CA SER A 131 -12.26 -1.53 -9.30
C SER A 131 -13.06 -1.03 -10.50
N LEU A 132 -12.39 -0.46 -11.51
CA LEU A 132 -13.04 -0.01 -12.75
C LEU A 132 -13.61 -1.18 -13.56
N ILE A 133 -12.85 -2.26 -13.73
CA ILE A 133 -13.32 -3.48 -14.40
C ILE A 133 -14.56 -4.03 -13.67
N THR A 134 -14.55 -4.06 -12.34
CA THR A 134 -15.68 -4.55 -11.55
C THR A 134 -16.92 -3.68 -11.76
N VAL A 135 -16.79 -2.35 -11.75
CA VAL A 135 -17.91 -1.43 -12.06
C VAL A 135 -18.48 -1.67 -13.45
N VAL A 136 -17.61 -1.92 -14.44
CA VAL A 136 -18.03 -2.18 -15.84
C VAL A 136 -18.71 -3.54 -15.97
N LEU A 137 -18.14 -4.58 -15.37
CA LEU A 137 -18.67 -5.95 -15.42
C LEU A 137 -19.98 -6.09 -14.66
N GLU A 138 -20.09 -5.43 -13.52
CA GLU A 138 -21.28 -5.51 -12.67
C GLU A 138 -22.51 -4.97 -13.41
N GLY A 139 -22.35 -4.00 -14.32
CA GLY A 139 -23.46 -3.48 -15.12
C GLY A 139 -24.67 -3.19 -14.23
N ASP A 140 -25.88 -3.49 -14.69
CA ASP A 140 -27.12 -3.45 -13.88
C ASP A 140 -27.49 -4.81 -13.26
N GLU A 141 -26.52 -5.71 -13.04
CA GLU A 141 -26.82 -7.00 -12.43
C GLU A 141 -27.41 -6.85 -11.02
N SER A 142 -28.52 -7.57 -10.81
CA SER A 142 -29.25 -7.57 -9.54
C SER A 142 -28.47 -8.28 -8.43
N ARG A 143 -27.57 -9.20 -8.79
CA ARG A 143 -26.68 -9.93 -7.89
C ARG A 143 -25.24 -9.47 -8.09
N GLY A 144 -24.45 -9.53 -7.02
CA GLY A 144 -23.03 -9.21 -7.09
C GLY A 144 -22.24 -10.31 -7.82
N LEU A 145 -21.09 -9.93 -8.35
CA LEU A 145 -20.17 -10.85 -9.03
C LEU A 145 -19.03 -11.18 -8.08
N TRP A 146 -19.18 -12.21 -7.25
CA TRP A 146 -18.24 -12.49 -6.17
C TRP A 146 -16.77 -12.63 -6.59
N ILE A 147 -16.48 -13.09 -7.81
CA ILE A 147 -15.10 -13.25 -8.32
C ILE A 147 -14.40 -11.89 -8.48
N PRO A 148 -14.87 -10.96 -9.34
CA PRO A 148 -14.24 -9.65 -9.47
C PRO A 148 -14.28 -8.85 -8.17
N GLU A 149 -15.35 -8.98 -7.37
CA GLU A 149 -15.42 -8.36 -6.05
C GLU A 149 -14.28 -8.86 -5.14
N ALA A 150 -14.08 -10.17 -5.03
CA ALA A 150 -13.00 -10.75 -4.23
C ALA A 150 -11.61 -10.25 -4.69
N VAL A 151 -11.39 -10.14 -6.00
CA VAL A 151 -10.14 -9.60 -6.57
C VAL A 151 -9.92 -8.15 -6.13
N VAL A 152 -10.96 -7.31 -6.18
CA VAL A 152 -10.88 -5.92 -5.70
C VAL A 152 -10.53 -5.88 -4.22
N PHE A 153 -11.15 -6.72 -3.39
CA PHE A 153 -10.84 -6.78 -1.96
C PHE A 153 -9.40 -7.24 -1.70
N VAL A 154 -8.88 -8.23 -2.44
CA VAL A 154 -7.47 -8.64 -2.33
C VAL A 154 -6.55 -7.45 -2.62
N PHE A 155 -6.80 -6.70 -3.69
CA PHE A 155 -5.99 -5.52 -3.99
C PHE A 155 -6.18 -4.39 -2.98
N ALA A 156 -7.39 -4.19 -2.46
CA ALA A 156 -7.66 -3.17 -1.45
C ALA A 156 -6.87 -3.45 -0.17
N PHE A 157 -6.89 -4.69 0.33
CA PHE A 157 -6.11 -5.08 1.49
C PHE A 157 -4.61 -5.04 1.23
N ALA A 158 -4.15 -5.51 0.06
CA ALA A 158 -2.73 -5.44 -0.31
C ALA A 158 -2.23 -3.99 -0.36
N SER A 159 -3.00 -3.09 -0.97
CA SER A 159 -2.69 -1.65 -1.01
C SER A 159 -2.69 -1.02 0.38
N ALA A 160 -3.66 -1.36 1.24
CA ALA A 160 -3.69 -0.86 2.61
C ALA A 160 -2.47 -1.31 3.42
N LEU A 161 -2.06 -2.58 3.29
CA LEU A 161 -0.85 -3.12 3.91
C LEU A 161 0.42 -2.44 3.39
N ALA A 162 0.51 -2.21 2.07
CA ALA A 162 1.62 -1.50 1.46
C ALA A 162 1.71 -0.05 1.99
N LEU A 163 0.59 0.67 2.08
CA LEU A 163 0.55 2.03 2.64
C LEU A 163 0.92 2.06 4.13
N LEU A 164 0.46 1.08 4.91
CA LEU A 164 0.85 0.97 6.32
C LEU A 164 2.36 0.74 6.45
N ARG A 165 2.96 -0.08 5.58
CA ARG A 165 4.42 -0.26 5.51
C ARG A 165 5.13 1.05 5.19
N VAL A 166 4.64 1.82 4.21
CA VAL A 166 5.17 3.13 3.85
C VAL A 166 5.12 4.10 5.03
N ALA A 167 3.97 4.21 5.70
CA ALA A 167 3.79 5.08 6.86
C ALA A 167 4.73 4.70 8.02
N TRP A 168 4.91 3.40 8.26
CA TRP A 168 5.85 2.92 9.27
C TRP A 168 7.31 3.26 8.93
N ALA A 169 7.72 3.05 7.67
CA ALA A 169 9.06 3.38 7.22
C ALA A 169 9.35 4.88 7.36
N LEU A 170 8.40 5.73 6.97
CA LEU A 170 8.48 7.19 7.14
C LEU A 170 8.63 7.60 8.60
N ARG A 171 7.78 7.07 9.49
CA ARG A 171 7.84 7.36 10.93
C ARG A 171 9.22 7.04 11.51
N ARG A 172 9.81 5.93 11.09
CA ARG A 172 11.14 5.51 11.55
C ARG A 172 12.25 6.42 11.02
N VAL A 173 12.21 6.78 9.73
CA VAL A 173 13.16 7.73 9.15
C VAL A 173 13.07 9.08 9.87
N LEU A 174 11.87 9.57 10.13
CA LEU A 174 11.67 10.84 10.82
C LEU A 174 12.30 10.79 12.21
N ALA A 175 12.05 9.72 12.98
CA ALA A 175 12.61 9.54 14.31
C ALA A 175 14.15 9.52 14.33
N ILE A 176 14.78 8.94 13.30
CA ILE A 176 16.25 8.93 13.15
C ILE A 176 16.78 10.31 12.71
N ALA A 177 16.03 11.04 11.89
CA ALA A 177 16.45 12.37 11.43
C ALA A 177 16.31 13.46 12.52
N THR A 178 15.38 13.28 13.45
CA THR A 178 15.12 14.24 14.55
C THR A 178 15.80 13.89 15.87
N GLY A 179 16.35 12.68 16.02
CA GLY A 179 17.06 12.22 17.22
C GLY A 179 18.56 12.28 17.03
#